data_AF-A0A8C5PCR8-F1
#
_entry.id   AF-A0A8C5PCR8-F1
#
_cell.length_a   1.000
_cell.length_b   1.000
_cell.length_c   1.000
_cell.angle_alpha   90.00
_cell.angle_beta   90.00
_cell.angle_gamma   90.00
#
_symmetry.space_group_name_H-M   'P 1'
#
loop_
_entity.id
_entity.type
_entity.pdbx_description
1 polymer ?
#
loop_
_entity_poly.entity_id
_entity_poly.type
_entity_poly.pdbx_seq_one_letter_code
_entity_poly.pdbx_strand_id
1 'polypeptide(L)'
;MCLLGMTVLRHEEFEGCKATCNGPYDGKWSKTMIGSEDKHFVVELTYNYGVGEYRLGNDFKGITLQSSQAIANARQLKWPLAEVLSGLFEVAAPGGYKFYLEDKDQPKTVPVQKVTLAVSNLTDEKKKNQKILTPLVSLDTPGKATVQVVILADPDGHEISFVGAEAFEELSQTDPNANDLLNVAMASDKSEEWFAKGKMQKPSA
;
A
#
# COMPACT_ATOMS: atom_id res chain seq x y z
N MET A 1 8.34 -4.19 -17.94
CA MET A 1 8.36 -5.42 -17.12
C MET A 1 8.32 -5.00 -15.65
N CYS A 2 7.31 -5.44 -14.88
CA CYS A 2 7.15 -5.11 -13.47
C CYS A 2 7.93 -6.09 -12.59
N LEU A 3 8.63 -5.62 -11.55
CA LEU A 3 9.46 -6.49 -10.68
C LEU A 3 8.61 -7.57 -10.00
N LEU A 4 7.56 -7.16 -9.28
CA LEU A 4 6.71 -8.07 -8.51
C LEU A 4 5.64 -8.78 -9.35
N GLY A 5 5.49 -8.42 -10.62
CA GLY A 5 4.44 -8.97 -11.49
C GLY A 5 3.00 -8.61 -11.07
N MET A 6 2.83 -7.60 -10.20
CA MET A 6 1.51 -7.10 -9.81
C MET A 6 0.92 -6.19 -10.88
N THR A 7 -0.41 -6.10 -10.93
CA THR A 7 -1.17 -5.25 -11.86
C THR A 7 -1.88 -4.12 -11.11
N VAL A 8 -2.10 -3.01 -11.82
CA VAL A 8 -2.95 -1.92 -11.33
C VAL A 8 -4.41 -2.37 -11.45
N LEU A 9 -5.12 -2.38 -10.32
CA LEU A 9 -6.50 -2.81 -10.24
C LEU A 9 -7.46 -1.61 -10.32
N ARG A 10 -7.10 -0.50 -9.67
CA ARG A 10 -7.87 0.74 -9.63
C ARG A 10 -6.95 1.94 -9.39
N HIS A 11 -7.35 3.10 -9.91
CA HIS A 11 -6.70 4.38 -9.65
C HIS A 11 -7.76 5.47 -9.44
N GLU A 12 -7.59 6.29 -8.41
CA GLU A 12 -8.58 7.28 -7.97
C GLU A 12 -7.89 8.58 -7.53
N GLU A 13 -8.40 9.72 -7.99
CA GLU A 13 -7.88 11.06 -7.68
C GLU A 13 -8.85 11.80 -6.74
N PHE A 14 -8.29 12.55 -5.78
CA PHE A 14 -9.05 13.24 -4.74
C PHE A 14 -8.53 14.67 -4.51
N GLU A 15 -9.46 15.62 -4.36
CA GLU A 15 -9.17 17.05 -4.15
C GLU A 15 -9.01 17.43 -2.66
N GLY A 16 -8.49 16.51 -1.84
CA GLY A 16 -8.41 16.65 -0.38
C GLY A 16 -9.72 16.26 0.33
N CYS A 17 -9.62 15.76 1.57
CA CYS A 17 -10.78 15.31 2.36
C CYS A 17 -10.83 16.07 3.70
N LYS A 18 -12.04 16.40 4.18
CA LYS A 18 -12.22 16.99 5.53
C LYS A 18 -11.90 16.00 6.66
N ALA A 19 -11.95 14.70 6.36
CA ALA A 19 -11.51 13.63 7.25
C ALA A 19 -10.06 13.28 6.92
N THR A 20 -9.26 12.87 7.92
CA THR A 20 -7.85 12.47 7.80
C THR A 20 -7.69 11.13 7.06
N CYS A 21 -8.38 10.95 5.93
CA CYS A 21 -8.44 9.71 5.15
C CYS A 21 -7.09 9.33 4.52
N ASN A 22 -6.20 10.30 4.34
CA ASN A 22 -4.84 10.16 3.81
C ASN A 22 -3.78 10.58 4.86
N GLY A 23 -4.15 10.69 6.14
CA GLY A 23 -3.29 11.20 7.21
C GLY A 23 -3.40 12.72 7.42
N PRO A 24 -2.38 13.39 7.97
CA PRO A 24 -2.42 14.82 8.32
C PRO A 24 -2.22 15.76 7.11
N TYR A 25 -2.51 15.31 5.90
CA TYR A 25 -2.21 16.03 4.66
C TYR A 25 -3.49 16.57 4.02
N ASP A 26 -3.62 17.89 3.98
CA ASP A 26 -4.84 18.58 3.51
C ASP A 26 -4.84 18.91 1.99
N GLY A 27 -3.96 18.24 1.23
CA GLY A 27 -3.74 18.50 -0.20
C GLY A 27 -4.44 17.51 -1.14
N LYS A 28 -4.28 17.75 -2.44
CA LYS A 28 -4.63 16.78 -3.48
C LYS A 28 -3.87 15.48 -3.24
N TRP A 29 -4.53 14.34 -3.46
CA TRP A 29 -3.92 13.02 -3.30
C TRP A 29 -4.55 12.02 -4.25
N SER A 30 -3.88 10.90 -4.45
CA SER A 30 -4.40 9.79 -5.23
C SER A 30 -4.18 8.45 -4.53
N LYS A 31 -5.03 7.50 -4.90
CA LYS A 31 -5.03 6.12 -4.42
C LYS A 31 -4.86 5.18 -5.60
N THR A 32 -3.90 4.26 -5.53
CA THR A 32 -3.71 3.23 -6.54
C THR A 32 -3.71 1.85 -5.88
N MET A 33 -4.67 1.01 -6.25
CA MET A 33 -4.77 -0.36 -5.75
C MET A 33 -3.96 -1.27 -6.68
N ILE A 34 -3.01 -2.02 -6.12
CA ILE A 34 -2.13 -2.93 -6.87
C ILE A 34 -2.19 -4.33 -6.27
N GLY A 35 -2.32 -5.37 -7.10
CA GLY A 35 -2.46 -6.75 -6.62
C GLY A 35 -2.52 -7.78 -7.73
N SER A 36 -3.09 -8.96 -7.43
CA SER A 36 -3.48 -9.96 -8.44
C SER A 36 -4.97 -9.83 -8.77
N GLU A 37 -5.34 -10.07 -10.02
CA GLU A 37 -6.68 -9.81 -10.58
C GLU A 37 -7.83 -10.62 -9.96
N ASP A 38 -7.56 -11.53 -9.01
CA ASP A 38 -8.52 -12.55 -8.57
C ASP A 38 -8.63 -12.77 -7.05
N LYS A 39 -7.84 -12.13 -6.16
CA LYS A 39 -7.83 -12.51 -4.71
C LYS A 39 -7.45 -11.41 -3.70
N HIS A 40 -7.87 -11.65 -2.45
CA HIS A 40 -8.07 -10.78 -1.29
C HIS A 40 -6.92 -9.92 -0.71
N PHE A 41 -5.70 -9.93 -1.26
CA PHE A 41 -4.62 -9.07 -0.74
C PHE A 41 -4.16 -8.08 -1.81
N VAL A 42 -4.30 -6.80 -1.50
CA VAL A 42 -3.91 -5.69 -2.36
C VAL A 42 -3.03 -4.72 -1.57
N VAL A 43 -2.11 -4.08 -2.26
CA VAL A 43 -1.36 -2.94 -1.73
C VAL A 43 -2.08 -1.68 -2.20
N GLU A 44 -2.56 -0.89 -1.26
CA GLU A 44 -3.05 0.46 -1.51
C GLU A 44 -1.86 1.43 -1.46
N LEU A 45 -1.54 2.06 -2.60
CA LEU A 45 -0.55 3.13 -2.67
C LEU A 45 -1.25 4.47 -2.58
N THR A 46 -0.83 5.29 -1.60
CA THR A 46 -1.32 6.65 -1.41
C THR A 46 -0.23 7.64 -1.80
N TYR A 47 -0.53 8.51 -2.77
CA TYR A 47 0.37 9.58 -3.21
C TYR A 47 -0.22 10.94 -2.82
N ASN A 48 0.45 11.68 -1.95
CA ASN A 48 0.06 13.04 -1.59
C ASN A 48 0.86 14.04 -2.43
N TYR A 49 0.17 14.83 -3.25
CA TYR A 49 0.83 15.80 -4.13
C TYR A 49 1.56 16.86 -3.30
N GLY A 50 2.84 17.11 -3.64
CA GLY A 50 3.71 18.02 -2.89
C GLY A 50 4.41 17.38 -1.67
N VAL A 51 4.12 16.12 -1.33
CA VAL A 51 4.87 15.36 -0.33
C VAL A 51 5.89 14.47 -1.04
N GLY A 52 7.17 14.75 -0.83
CA GLY A 52 8.26 14.13 -1.59
C GLY A 52 8.82 12.87 -0.94
N GLU A 53 8.76 12.80 0.39
CA GLU A 53 9.28 11.69 1.16
C GLU A 53 8.46 11.48 2.43
N TYR A 54 8.47 10.25 2.93
CA TYR A 54 7.93 9.91 4.23
C TYR A 54 9.06 9.36 5.06
N ARG A 55 9.16 9.82 6.31
CA ARG A 55 10.09 9.24 7.26
C ARG A 55 9.63 7.82 7.59
N LEU A 56 10.40 6.83 7.14
CA LEU A 56 10.10 5.43 7.44
C LEU A 56 10.28 5.15 8.94
N GLY A 57 9.26 4.52 9.53
CA GLY A 57 9.28 4.03 10.90
C GLY A 57 10.07 2.73 11.04
N ASN A 58 9.95 2.09 12.21
CA ASN A 58 10.52 0.77 12.46
C ASN A 58 9.45 -0.28 12.81
N ASP A 59 8.18 0.10 12.73
CA ASP A 59 6.97 -0.70 12.90
C ASP A 59 6.80 -1.68 11.74
N PHE A 60 6.75 -1.20 10.49
CA PHE A 60 6.61 -2.06 9.33
C PHE A 60 7.94 -2.73 8.96
N LYS A 61 7.97 -4.06 8.91
CA LYS A 61 9.18 -4.85 8.62
C LYS A 61 9.22 -5.45 7.23
N GLY A 62 8.09 -5.51 6.53
CA GLY A 62 8.03 -5.88 5.13
C GLY A 62 6.89 -6.83 4.77
N ILE A 63 6.68 -6.99 3.47
CA ILE A 63 5.75 -7.96 2.88
C ILE A 63 6.55 -9.14 2.34
N THR A 64 6.12 -10.38 2.61
CA THR A 64 6.74 -11.57 2.01
C THR A 64 5.85 -12.13 0.92
N LEU A 65 6.45 -12.48 -0.22
CA LEU A 65 5.79 -13.02 -1.40
C LEU A 65 6.52 -14.28 -1.86
N GLN A 66 5.76 -15.26 -2.33
CA GLN A 66 6.30 -16.45 -2.95
C GLN A 66 6.35 -16.26 -4.47
N SER A 67 7.55 -16.03 -5.01
CA SER A 67 7.73 -15.88 -6.46
C SER A 67 9.20 -15.94 -6.92
N SER A 68 9.60 -17.09 -7.47
CA SER A 68 10.84 -17.26 -8.24
C SER A 68 10.90 -16.31 -9.44
N GLN A 69 9.76 -16.03 -10.09
CA GLN A 69 9.68 -15.07 -11.18
C GLN A 69 10.02 -13.63 -10.75
N ALA A 70 9.59 -13.18 -9.57
CA ALA A 70 9.94 -11.83 -9.08
C ALA A 70 11.45 -11.69 -8.82
N ILE A 71 12.11 -12.76 -8.36
CA ILE A 71 13.56 -12.82 -8.19
C ILE A 71 14.26 -12.74 -9.56
N ALA A 72 13.78 -13.49 -10.55
CA ALA A 72 14.29 -13.43 -11.92
C ALA A 72 14.13 -12.01 -12.52
N ASN A 73 12.96 -11.39 -12.32
CA ASN A 73 12.70 -10.03 -12.76
C ASN A 73 13.65 -9.02 -12.10
N ALA A 74 13.86 -9.11 -10.78
CA ALA A 74 14.78 -8.24 -10.04
C ALA A 74 16.21 -8.34 -10.61
N ARG A 75 16.70 -9.57 -10.86
CA ARG A 75 18.02 -9.80 -11.47
C ARG A 75 18.12 -9.19 -12.87
N GLN A 76 17.11 -9.39 -13.72
CA GLN A 76 17.08 -8.84 -15.07
C GLN A 76 17.04 -7.30 -15.09
N LEU A 77 16.27 -6.70 -14.17
CA LEU A 77 16.18 -5.25 -13.99
C LEU A 77 17.40 -4.67 -13.27
N LYS A 78 18.34 -5.50 -12.80
CA LYS A 78 19.46 -5.11 -11.94
C LYS A 78 19.00 -4.37 -10.67
N TRP A 79 17.82 -4.72 -10.16
CA TRP A 79 17.30 -4.19 -8.91
C TRP A 79 18.12 -4.74 -7.73
N PRO A 80 18.46 -3.91 -6.72
CA PRO A 80 19.18 -4.39 -5.54
C PRO A 80 18.44 -5.56 -4.86
N LEU A 81 19.11 -6.70 -4.79
CA LEU A 81 18.57 -7.96 -4.30
C LEU A 81 19.62 -8.62 -3.39
N ALA A 82 19.24 -8.92 -2.16
CA ALA A 82 20.13 -9.56 -1.17
C ALA A 82 19.51 -10.87 -0.67
N GLU A 83 20.25 -11.98 -0.72
CA GLU A 83 19.81 -13.20 -0.04
C GLU A 83 20.04 -13.06 1.46
N VAL A 84 18.96 -13.04 2.24
CA VAL A 84 19.00 -12.78 3.69
C VAL A 84 18.90 -14.07 4.51
N LEU A 85 18.27 -15.10 3.94
CA LEU A 85 18.23 -16.47 4.41
C LEU A 85 18.22 -17.38 3.18
N SER A 86 18.59 -18.65 3.33
CA SER A 86 18.59 -19.63 2.23
C SER A 86 17.24 -19.63 1.50
N GLY A 87 17.23 -19.22 0.23
CA GLY A 87 16.03 -19.16 -0.61
C GLY A 87 15.05 -18.01 -0.28
N LEU A 88 15.48 -17.02 0.51
CA LEU A 88 14.71 -15.81 0.83
C LEU A 88 15.52 -14.56 0.49
N PHE A 89 15.01 -13.75 -0.43
CA PHE A 89 15.68 -12.56 -0.92
C PHE A 89 14.97 -11.28 -0.49
N GLU A 90 15.70 -10.32 0.03
CA GLU A 90 15.22 -8.97 0.33
C GLU A 90 15.39 -8.06 -0.90
N VAL A 91 14.34 -7.30 -1.21
CA VAL A 91 14.37 -6.12 -2.09
C VAL A 91 13.72 -4.95 -1.36
N ALA A 92 14.14 -3.72 -1.67
CA ALA A 92 13.47 -2.51 -1.20
C ALA A 92 12.69 -1.86 -2.35
N ALA A 93 11.46 -1.45 -2.08
CA ALA A 93 10.70 -0.56 -2.95
C ALA A 93 11.20 0.89 -2.82
N PRO A 94 10.85 1.77 -3.76
CA PRO A 94 10.91 3.22 -3.55
C PRO A 94 10.37 3.61 -2.17
N GLY A 95 11.08 4.49 -1.46
CA GLY A 95 10.77 4.86 -0.07
C GLY A 95 11.26 3.89 1.01
N GLY A 96 11.94 2.79 0.63
CA GLY A 96 12.65 1.90 1.56
C GLY A 96 11.82 0.76 2.14
N TYR A 97 10.56 0.58 1.72
CA TYR A 97 9.71 -0.51 2.17
C TYR A 97 10.24 -1.86 1.69
N LYS A 98 10.41 -2.79 2.63
CA LYS A 98 11.01 -4.11 2.35
C LYS A 98 9.99 -5.08 1.79
N PHE A 99 10.42 -5.83 0.78
CA PHE A 99 9.74 -7.02 0.28
C PHE A 99 10.69 -8.21 0.37
N TYR A 100 10.20 -9.36 0.80
CA TYR A 100 10.95 -10.60 0.87
C TYR A 100 10.39 -11.60 -0.13
N LEU A 101 11.23 -12.11 -1.01
CA LEU A 101 10.88 -13.01 -2.09
C LEU A 101 11.34 -14.42 -1.73
N GLU A 102 10.40 -15.33 -1.53
CA GLU A 102 10.70 -16.77 -1.41
C GLU A 102 10.92 -17.36 -2.80
N ASP A 103 12.06 -18.04 -2.98
CA ASP A 103 12.43 -18.69 -4.23
C ASP A 103 11.69 -20.02 -4.42
N LYS A 104 10.40 -19.89 -4.72
CA LYS A 104 9.50 -20.98 -5.09
C LYS A 104 8.55 -20.49 -6.17
N ASP A 105 7.99 -21.43 -6.92
CA ASP A 105 6.97 -21.11 -7.91
C ASP A 105 5.79 -20.37 -7.29
N GLN A 106 5.19 -19.44 -8.04
CA GLN A 106 4.03 -18.72 -7.55
C GLN A 106 2.89 -19.70 -7.21
N PRO A 107 2.20 -19.56 -6.07
CA PRO A 107 1.06 -20.39 -5.75
C PRO A 107 -0.08 -20.13 -6.74
N LYS A 108 -1.03 -21.06 -6.86
CA LYS A 108 -2.28 -20.83 -7.62
C LYS A 108 -3.20 -19.77 -6.97
N THR A 109 -2.83 -19.33 -5.77
CA THR A 109 -3.56 -18.34 -4.95
C THR A 109 -2.73 -17.06 -4.82
N VAL A 110 -3.06 -16.20 -3.85
CA VAL A 110 -2.33 -14.95 -3.57
C VAL A 110 -0.84 -15.23 -3.35
N PRO A 111 0.08 -14.58 -4.10
CA PRO A 111 1.52 -14.74 -3.89
C PRO A 111 2.00 -14.13 -2.57
N VAL A 112 1.36 -13.07 -2.07
CA VAL A 112 1.64 -12.48 -0.75
C VAL A 112 1.29 -13.49 0.36
N GLN A 113 2.30 -13.83 1.17
CA GLN A 113 2.19 -14.81 2.25
C GLN A 113 1.99 -14.17 3.63
N LYS A 114 2.61 -13.00 3.87
CA LYS A 114 2.53 -12.32 5.17
C LYS A 114 2.92 -10.85 5.09
N VAL A 115 2.39 -10.08 6.04
CA VAL A 115 2.88 -8.76 6.43
C VAL A 115 3.57 -8.91 7.79
N THR A 116 4.78 -8.36 7.92
CA THR A 116 5.54 -8.41 9.18
C THR A 116 5.55 -7.04 9.83
N LEU A 117 5.11 -6.98 11.08
CA LEU A 117 5.15 -5.80 11.94
C LEU A 117 6.05 -6.06 13.15
N ALA A 118 6.71 -5.02 13.65
CA ALA A 118 7.38 -5.05 14.93
C ALA A 118 6.40 -4.72 16.05
N VAL A 119 6.43 -5.56 17.07
CA VAL A 119 5.66 -5.43 18.30
C VAL A 119 6.63 -5.24 19.47
N SER A 120 6.22 -4.46 20.47
CA SER A 120 7.08 -4.16 21.61
C SER A 120 7.25 -5.38 22.54
N ASN A 121 6.21 -6.21 22.64
CA ASN A 121 6.20 -7.42 23.44
C ASN A 121 5.25 -8.47 22.82
N LEU A 122 5.81 -9.54 22.27
CA LEU A 122 5.05 -10.62 21.64
C LEU A 122 4.10 -11.36 22.61
N THR A 123 4.32 -11.25 23.92
CA THR A 123 3.55 -11.98 24.96
C THR A 123 2.43 -11.16 25.60
N ASP A 124 2.28 -9.88 25.22
CA ASP A 124 1.34 -8.93 25.86
C ASP A 124 -0.13 -9.09 25.36
N GLU A 125 -0.57 -10.32 25.08
CA GLU A 125 -1.96 -10.68 24.71
C GLU A 125 -3.01 -10.24 25.76
N LYS A 126 -2.57 -9.81 26.95
CA LYS A 126 -3.42 -9.53 28.12
C LYS A 126 -3.72 -8.05 28.38
N LYS A 127 -3.20 -7.10 27.60
CA LYS A 127 -3.62 -5.70 27.71
C LYS A 127 -4.98 -5.52 27.05
N LYS A 128 -6.04 -5.73 27.84
CA LYS A 128 -7.47 -5.57 27.50
C LYS A 128 -7.91 -4.13 27.20
N ASN A 129 -7.01 -3.24 26.78
CA ASN A 129 -7.35 -1.88 26.40
C ASN A 129 -7.63 -1.82 24.90
N GLN A 130 -8.63 -2.59 24.46
CA GLN A 130 -9.14 -2.48 23.08
C GLN A 130 -9.71 -1.08 22.91
N LYS A 131 -9.02 -0.26 22.14
CA LYS A 131 -9.44 1.11 21.85
C LYS A 131 -10.09 1.12 20.48
N ILE A 132 -11.38 1.44 20.45
CA ILE A 132 -12.04 1.84 19.20
C ILE A 132 -11.51 3.24 18.87
N LEU A 133 -10.69 3.34 17.82
CA LEU A 133 -10.16 4.62 17.32
C LEU A 133 -11.24 5.37 16.56
N THR A 134 -11.99 4.64 15.73
CA THR A 134 -13.16 5.15 15.00
C THR A 134 -14.31 4.18 15.20
N PRO A 135 -15.42 4.59 15.84
CA PRO A 135 -16.64 3.80 15.93
C PRO A 135 -17.15 3.38 14.54
N LEU A 136 -18.09 2.44 14.49
CA LEU A 136 -18.72 2.06 13.22
C LEU A 136 -19.33 3.31 12.54
N VAL A 137 -18.76 3.70 11.41
CA VAL A 137 -19.18 4.86 10.61
C VAL A 137 -19.45 4.44 9.18
N SER A 138 -20.44 5.07 8.57
CA SER A 138 -20.66 5.00 7.12
C SER A 138 -19.77 6.02 6.44
N LEU A 139 -18.97 5.57 5.47
CA LEU A 139 -18.15 6.41 4.61
C LEU A 139 -18.72 6.37 3.20
N ASP A 140 -19.22 7.52 2.76
CA ASP A 140 -19.68 7.68 1.39
C ASP A 140 -18.48 7.70 0.45
N THR A 141 -18.55 6.85 -0.57
CA THR A 141 -17.58 6.82 -1.66
C THR A 141 -18.26 7.41 -2.89
N PRO A 142 -17.86 8.61 -3.37
CA PRO A 142 -18.55 9.26 -4.49
C PRO A 142 -18.62 8.36 -5.73
N GLY A 143 -19.83 8.08 -6.20
CA GLY A 143 -20.07 7.23 -7.37
C GLY A 143 -19.89 5.72 -7.13
N LYS A 144 -19.75 5.27 -5.88
CA LYS A 144 -19.53 3.87 -5.49
C LYS A 144 -20.35 3.52 -4.24
N ALA A 145 -20.23 2.27 -3.77
CA ALA A 145 -20.94 1.77 -2.60
C ALA A 145 -20.50 2.47 -1.30
N THR A 146 -21.45 2.96 -0.50
CA THR A 146 -21.17 3.41 0.87
C THR A 146 -20.67 2.23 1.68
N VAL A 147 -19.49 2.38 2.30
CA VAL A 147 -18.89 1.33 3.13
C VAL A 147 -19.09 1.64 4.60
N GLN A 148 -19.27 0.61 5.42
CA GLN A 148 -19.22 0.72 6.87
C GLN A 148 -17.82 0.35 7.35
N VAL A 149 -17.21 1.21 8.16
CA VAL A 149 -15.85 1.03 8.67
C VAL A 149 -15.84 1.15 10.19
N VAL A 150 -15.09 0.28 10.86
CA VAL A 150 -14.68 0.45 12.26
C VAL A 150 -13.16 0.32 12.33
N ILE A 151 -12.51 1.22 13.06
CA ILE A 151 -11.06 1.21 13.22
C ILE A 151 -10.73 0.94 14.69
N LEU A 152 -9.99 -0.12 14.92
CA LEU A 152 -9.50 -0.52 16.23
C LEU A 152 -8.01 -0.23 16.32
N ALA A 153 -7.53 0.11 17.51
CA ALA A 153 -6.11 0.00 17.81
C ALA A 153 -5.80 -1.42 18.26
N ASP A 154 -4.73 -2.02 17.72
CA ASP A 154 -4.11 -3.19 18.32
C ASP A 154 -3.46 -2.80 19.68
N PRO A 155 -2.98 -3.78 20.48
CA PRO A 155 -2.35 -3.50 21.76
C PRO A 155 -1.10 -2.60 21.72
N ASP A 156 -0.43 -2.49 20.57
CA ASP A 156 0.73 -1.62 20.33
C ASP A 156 0.32 -0.24 19.74
N GLY A 157 -0.97 -0.03 19.50
CA GLY A 157 -1.52 1.21 18.96
C GLY A 157 -1.64 1.28 17.44
N HIS A 158 -1.34 0.19 16.71
CA HIS A 158 -1.51 0.15 15.26
C HIS A 158 -2.98 0.10 14.87
N GLU A 159 -3.33 0.83 13.81
CA GLU A 159 -4.70 0.89 13.32
C GLU A 159 -5.05 -0.37 12.51
N ILE A 160 -6.11 -1.05 12.91
CA ILE A 160 -6.73 -2.15 12.17
C ILE A 160 -8.10 -1.67 11.72
N SER A 161 -8.26 -1.50 10.41
CA SER A 161 -9.53 -1.10 9.79
C SER A 161 -10.31 -2.34 9.36
N PHE A 162 -11.53 -2.48 9.88
CA PHE A 162 -12.50 -3.47 9.42
C PHE A 162 -13.54 -2.79 8.55
N VAL A 163 -13.75 -3.34 7.35
CA VAL A 163 -14.72 -2.83 6.38
C VAL A 163 -15.79 -3.91 6.17
N GLY A 164 -17.06 -3.51 6.12
CA GLY A 164 -18.17 -4.43 5.84
C GLY A 164 -17.96 -5.16 4.52
N ALA A 165 -18.11 -6.49 4.53
CA ALA A 165 -17.71 -7.37 3.42
C ALA A 165 -18.46 -7.05 2.11
N GLU A 166 -19.79 -6.96 2.15
CA GLU A 166 -20.63 -6.75 0.96
C GLU A 166 -20.27 -5.44 0.23
N ALA A 167 -20.24 -4.33 0.96
CA ALA A 167 -19.89 -3.03 0.38
C ALA A 167 -18.42 -2.98 -0.06
N PHE A 168 -17.52 -3.72 0.60
CA PHE A 168 -16.12 -3.82 0.17
C PHE A 168 -15.98 -4.62 -1.13
N GLU A 169 -16.73 -5.70 -1.32
CA GLU A 169 -16.73 -6.48 -2.57
C GLU A 169 -17.20 -5.61 -3.74
N GLU A 170 -18.27 -4.83 -3.56
CA GLU A 170 -18.72 -3.87 -4.57
C GLU A 170 -17.69 -2.77 -4.83
N LEU A 171 -17.07 -2.23 -3.77
CA LEU A 171 -16.06 -1.18 -3.88
C LEU A 171 -14.76 -1.67 -4.53
N SER A 172 -14.42 -2.95 -4.38
CA SER A 172 -13.10 -3.49 -4.73
C SER A 172 -12.96 -4.02 -6.16
N GLN A 173 -14.00 -3.86 -6.99
CA GLN A 173 -14.00 -4.29 -8.37
C GLN A 173 -12.85 -3.65 -9.18
N THR A 174 -12.20 -4.45 -10.03
CA THR A 174 -11.16 -3.97 -10.95
C THR A 174 -11.75 -2.99 -11.97
N ASP A 175 -11.09 -1.85 -12.18
CA ASP A 175 -11.42 -0.92 -13.24
C ASP A 175 -10.58 -1.25 -14.49
N PRO A 176 -11.19 -1.64 -15.63
CA PRO A 176 -10.44 -1.98 -16.84
C PRO A 176 -9.60 -0.81 -17.38
N ASN A 177 -9.92 0.44 -17.01
CA ASN A 177 -9.18 1.63 -17.41
C ASN A 177 -8.15 2.08 -16.37
N ALA A 178 -7.92 1.32 -15.29
CA ALA A 178 -7.09 1.77 -14.17
C ALA A 178 -5.66 2.14 -14.58
N ASN A 179 -5.06 1.39 -15.52
CA ASN A 179 -3.73 1.72 -16.05
C ASN A 179 -3.74 3.04 -16.82
N ASP A 180 -4.75 3.27 -17.66
CA ASP A 180 -4.85 4.51 -18.45
C ASP A 180 -5.08 5.72 -17.54
N LEU A 181 -5.95 5.59 -16.54
CA LEU A 181 -6.19 6.62 -15.54
C LEU A 181 -4.92 6.97 -14.77
N LEU A 182 -4.16 5.98 -14.30
CA LEU A 182 -2.88 6.19 -13.62
C LEU A 182 -1.87 6.90 -14.56
N ASN A 183 -1.76 6.45 -15.80
CA ASN A 183 -0.84 7.06 -16.79
C ASN A 183 -1.20 8.53 -17.06
N VAL A 184 -2.48 8.85 -17.19
CA VAL A 184 -2.97 10.23 -17.38
C VAL A 184 -2.66 11.08 -16.15
N ALA A 185 -2.87 10.56 -14.94
CA ALA A 185 -2.56 11.25 -13.69
C ALA A 185 -1.07 11.53 -13.57
N MET A 186 -0.21 10.53 -13.82
CA MET A 186 1.25 10.69 -13.84
C MET A 186 1.70 11.73 -14.87
N ALA A 187 1.12 11.74 -16.07
CA ALA A 187 1.46 12.72 -17.10
C ALA A 187 0.99 14.14 -16.76
N SER A 188 -0.04 14.26 -15.93
CA SER A 188 -0.60 15.53 -15.47
C SER A 188 0.01 16.03 -14.16
N ASP A 189 0.90 15.25 -13.53
CA ASP A 189 1.55 15.60 -12.27
C ASP A 189 2.50 16.79 -12.47
N LYS A 190 2.22 17.88 -11.75
CA LYS A 190 3.03 19.11 -11.73
C LYS A 190 3.80 19.28 -10.41
N SER A 191 3.97 18.22 -9.63
CA SER A 191 4.69 18.26 -8.36
C SER A 191 6.13 18.74 -8.53
N GLU A 192 6.80 18.44 -9.64
CA GLU A 192 8.13 18.98 -9.94
C GLU A 192 8.14 20.51 -10.01
N GLU A 193 7.16 21.13 -10.68
CA GLU A 193 7.00 22.59 -10.71
C GLU A 193 6.75 23.15 -9.32
N TRP A 194 5.96 22.45 -8.50
CA TRP A 194 5.67 22.84 -7.13
C TRP A 194 6.93 22.83 -6.25
N PHE A 195 7.73 21.76 -6.30
CA PHE A 195 9.02 21.67 -5.61
C PHE A 195 9.99 22.75 -6.09
N ALA A 196 10.08 22.97 -7.41
CA ALA A 196 10.94 24.00 -8.00
C ALA A 196 10.54 25.42 -7.55
N LYS A 197 9.25 25.74 -7.51
CA LYS A 197 8.72 27.02 -6.97
C LYS A 197 9.09 27.18 -5.49
N GLY A 198 9.06 26.11 -4.72
CA GLY A 198 9.50 26.07 -3.33
C GLY A 198 11.01 26.09 -3.12
N LYS A 199 11.82 26.12 -4.20
CA LYS A 199 13.29 25.93 -4.16
C LYS A 199 13.72 24.63 -3.45
N MET A 200 12.87 23.61 -3.51
CA MET A 200 13.13 22.28 -2.98
C MET A 200 13.39 21.33 -4.14
N GLN A 201 14.21 20.31 -3.92
CA GLN A 201 14.38 19.23 -4.89
C GLN A 201 13.36 18.14 -4.58
N LYS A 202 12.63 17.66 -5.59
CA LYS A 202 11.77 16.49 -5.44
C LYS A 202 12.68 15.27 -5.15
N PRO A 203 12.46 14.51 -4.06
CA PRO A 203 13.21 13.29 -3.81
C PRO A 203 13.05 12.30 -4.97
N SER A 204 14.13 11.59 -5.31
CA SER A 204 14.07 10.51 -6.29
C SER A 204 13.33 9.31 -5.69
N ALA A 205 12.34 8.80 -6.42
CA ALA A 205 11.67 7.52 -6.11
C ALA A 205 12.64 6.34 -6.27
#